data_AF-A0A352JCE1-F1
#
_entry.id   AF-A0A352JCE1-F1
#
_cell.length_a   1.000
_cell.length_b   1.000
_cell.length_c   1.000
_cell.angle_alpha   90.00
_cell.angle_beta   90.00
_cell.angle_gamma   90.00
#
_symmetry.space_group_name_H-M   'P 1'
#
loop_
_entity.id
_entity.type
_entity.pdbx_description
1 polymer ?
#
loop_
_entity_poly.entity_id
_entity_poly.type
_entity_poly.pdbx_seq_one_letter_code
_entity_poly.pdbx_strand_id
1 'polypeptide(L)'
;MAAQATHHKSNNEPSSPKDWSWKFWQVVPLYPYGQRRTIRKEIVKDAIWTFEQLQGIFYVVVPIRMTVVKLSAGGLLVYAPVAPTPECIRLVNELVAEHGEVKYIILPTVSGIEHKVFVGPFARQFPKAHVYVSPHQWSFPFNLPLSW
;
A
#
# COMPACT_ATOMS: atom_id res chain seq x y z
N MET A 1 -10.73 18.09 -29.82
CA MET A 1 -9.38 17.97 -29.22
C MET A 1 -9.36 16.75 -28.32
N ALA A 2 -8.75 15.66 -28.78
CA ALA A 2 -8.65 14.41 -28.00
C ALA A 2 -7.37 14.45 -27.17
N ALA A 3 -7.49 14.32 -25.84
CA ALA A 3 -6.34 14.21 -24.96
C ALA A 3 -5.66 12.86 -25.19
N GLN A 4 -4.43 12.89 -25.71
CA GLN A 4 -3.58 11.71 -25.80
C GLN A 4 -3.13 11.30 -24.40
N ALA A 5 -3.49 10.09 -23.99
CA ALA A 5 -2.94 9.46 -22.80
C ALA A 5 -1.45 9.20 -23.03
N THR A 6 -0.60 10.04 -22.45
CA THR A 6 0.85 9.85 -22.45
C THR A 6 1.18 8.67 -21.54
N HIS A 7 1.45 7.51 -22.14
CA HIS A 7 2.09 6.39 -21.43
C HIS A 7 3.52 6.79 -21.05
N HIS A 8 3.70 7.26 -19.81
CA HIS A 8 5.03 7.45 -19.23
C HIS A 8 5.65 6.06 -18.98
N LYS A 9 6.73 5.76 -19.71
CA LYS A 9 7.55 4.56 -19.47
C LYS A 9 8.26 4.76 -18.13
N SER A 10 7.77 4.10 -17.08
CA SER A 10 8.53 3.98 -15.83
C SER A 10 9.82 3.22 -16.11
N ASN A 11 10.96 3.72 -15.64
CA ASN A 11 12.24 3.02 -15.69
C ASN A 11 12.10 1.68 -14.94
N ASN A 12 11.84 0.63 -15.71
CA ASN A 12 11.64 -0.72 -15.19
C ASN A 12 13.01 -1.33 -14.88
N GLU A 13 13.50 -1.12 -13.66
CA GLU A 13 14.27 -2.18 -13.02
C GLU A 13 13.43 -3.47 -13.13
N PRO A 14 13.96 -4.56 -13.69
CA PRO A 14 13.19 -5.78 -13.85
C PRO A 14 12.76 -6.29 -12.48
N SER A 15 11.46 -6.22 -12.23
CA SER A 15 10.80 -6.78 -11.05
C SER A 15 11.26 -8.23 -10.85
N SER A 16 12.13 -8.46 -9.86
CA SER A 16 12.60 -9.80 -9.51
C SER A 16 11.50 -10.53 -8.76
N PRO A 17 11.16 -11.79 -9.11
CA PRO A 17 10.18 -12.57 -8.37
C PRO A 17 10.50 -12.74 -6.88
N LYS A 18 11.77 -12.56 -6.47
CA LYS A 18 12.18 -12.58 -5.06
C LYS A 18 11.60 -11.41 -4.25
N ASP A 19 11.32 -10.30 -4.91
CA ASP A 19 10.85 -9.06 -4.27
C ASP A 19 9.33 -9.04 -4.04
N TRP A 20 8.62 -10.08 -4.48
CA TRP A 20 7.18 -10.26 -4.28
C TRP A 20 6.87 -10.97 -2.96
N SER A 21 7.90 -11.37 -2.20
CA SER A 21 7.74 -12.19 -1.02
C SER A 21 6.99 -11.47 0.11
N TRP A 22 5.89 -12.07 0.56
CA TRP A 22 5.13 -11.66 1.74
C TRP A 22 5.13 -12.79 2.77
N LYS A 23 5.91 -12.62 3.86
CA LYS A 23 6.19 -13.69 4.82
C LYS A 23 5.03 -14.06 5.73
N PHE A 24 4.05 -13.17 5.92
CA PHE A 24 2.92 -13.37 6.84
C PHE A 24 1.63 -13.76 6.11
N TRP A 25 1.74 -14.36 4.93
CA TRP A 25 0.58 -14.74 4.11
C TRP A 25 -0.33 -15.76 4.81
N GLN A 26 0.18 -16.53 5.77
CA GLN A 26 -0.58 -17.52 6.53
C GLN A 26 -1.60 -16.90 7.49
N VAL A 27 -1.41 -15.64 7.90
CA VAL A 27 -2.35 -14.94 8.80
C VAL A 27 -3.69 -14.71 8.10
N VAL A 28 -3.65 -14.39 6.81
CA VAL A 28 -4.84 -14.23 5.95
C VAL A 28 -4.48 -14.81 4.57
N PRO A 29 -4.73 -16.11 4.32
CA PRO A 29 -4.21 -16.85 3.18
C PRO A 29 -4.99 -16.58 1.89
N LEU A 30 -4.90 -15.35 1.42
CA LEU A 30 -5.54 -14.89 0.19
C LEU A 30 -4.59 -15.09 -0.99
N TYR A 31 -5.09 -15.63 -2.11
CA TYR A 31 -4.34 -15.69 -3.37
C TYR A 31 -3.76 -14.30 -3.69
N PRO A 32 -2.51 -14.15 -4.16
CA PRO A 32 -1.51 -15.18 -4.52
C PRO A 32 -0.61 -15.62 -3.34
N TYR A 33 -1.14 -15.63 -2.13
CA TYR A 33 -0.48 -16.03 -0.90
C TYR A 33 0.77 -15.18 -0.61
N GLY A 34 1.95 -15.80 -0.62
CA GLY A 34 3.22 -15.16 -0.34
C GLY A 34 3.87 -14.46 -1.53
N GLN A 35 3.27 -14.47 -2.73
CA GLN A 35 3.88 -13.93 -3.94
C GLN A 35 3.06 -12.77 -4.52
N ARG A 36 3.24 -11.58 -3.96
CA ARG A 36 2.42 -10.39 -4.22
C ARG A 36 3.20 -9.36 -5.03
N ARG A 37 3.07 -9.46 -6.35
CA ARG A 37 3.56 -8.43 -7.27
C ARG A 37 2.78 -7.13 -7.08
N THR A 38 3.50 -6.01 -7.07
CA THR A 38 2.98 -4.66 -6.94
C THR A 38 3.10 -3.92 -8.27
N ILE A 39 1.98 -3.37 -8.74
CA ILE A 39 1.96 -2.53 -9.94
C ILE A 39 1.73 -1.10 -9.50
N ARG A 40 2.75 -0.24 -9.64
CA ARG A 40 2.62 1.21 -9.45
C ARG A 40 2.13 1.86 -10.74
N LYS A 41 1.14 2.74 -10.63
CA LYS A 41 0.67 3.63 -11.71
C LYS A 41 0.55 5.04 -11.17
N GLU A 42 1.05 6.01 -11.91
CA GLU A 42 0.75 7.41 -11.68
C GLU A 42 -0.61 7.73 -12.32
N ILE A 43 -1.54 8.29 -11.56
CA ILE A 43 -2.89 8.63 -12.04
C ILE A 43 -3.12 10.13 -12.10
N VAL A 44 -2.38 10.90 -11.30
CA VAL A 44 -2.29 12.36 -11.42
C VAL A 44 -0.82 12.71 -11.34
N LYS A 45 -0.35 13.38 -12.39
CA LYS A 45 1.06 13.73 -12.56
C LYS A 45 1.61 14.44 -11.33
N ASP A 46 2.75 13.95 -10.83
CA ASP A 46 3.52 14.48 -9.71
C ASP A 46 2.71 14.64 -8.40
N ALA A 47 1.59 13.91 -8.26
CA ALA A 47 0.64 14.12 -7.17
C ALA A 47 0.00 12.83 -6.62
N ILE A 48 -0.44 11.90 -7.46
CA ILE A 48 -1.18 10.72 -7.00
C ILE A 48 -0.75 9.45 -7.74
N TRP A 49 -0.40 8.43 -6.97
CA TRP A 49 0.01 7.12 -7.45
C TRP A 49 -0.85 6.02 -6.82
N THR A 50 -1.14 4.98 -7.59
CA THR A 50 -1.82 3.77 -7.11
C THR A 50 -0.86 2.60 -7.15
N PHE A 51 -0.95 1.74 -6.14
CA PHE A 51 -0.18 0.51 -5.99
C PHE A 51 -1.18 -0.64 -5.92
N GLU A 52 -1.18 -1.50 -6.92
CA GLU A 52 -2.15 -2.59 -7.03
C GLU A 52 -1.45 -3.94 -6.81
N GLN A 53 -2.05 -4.78 -5.96
CA GLN A 53 -1.67 -6.18 -5.78
C GLN A 53 -2.90 -7.06 -6.06
N LEU A 54 -2.70 -8.28 -6.58
CA LEU A 54 -3.83 -9.21 -6.70
C LEU A 54 -4.22 -9.77 -5.34
N GLN A 55 -5.52 -9.92 -5.14
CA GLN A 55 -6.10 -10.57 -3.98
C GLN A 55 -7.25 -11.46 -4.42
N GLY A 56 -7.29 -12.71 -3.95
CA GLY A 56 -8.38 -13.63 -4.29
C GLY A 56 -8.85 -14.52 -3.16
N ILE A 57 -10.16 -14.78 -3.18
CA ILE A 57 -10.89 -15.70 -2.29
C ILE A 57 -11.79 -16.55 -3.19
N PHE A 58 -11.69 -17.88 -3.06
CA PHE A 58 -12.40 -18.83 -3.91
C PHE A 58 -12.21 -18.53 -5.42
N TYR A 59 -13.29 -18.22 -6.13
CA TYR A 59 -13.32 -17.94 -7.57
C TYR A 59 -13.25 -16.44 -7.90
N VAL A 60 -13.09 -15.57 -6.91
CA VAL A 60 -13.00 -14.13 -7.10
C VAL A 60 -11.55 -13.69 -6.93
N VAL A 61 -10.96 -13.11 -7.98
CA VAL A 61 -9.63 -12.50 -7.95
C VAL A 61 -9.76 -11.07 -8.42
N VAL A 62 -9.41 -10.12 -7.57
CA VAL A 62 -9.52 -8.69 -7.82
C VAL A 62 -8.23 -7.96 -7.43
N PRO A 63 -7.87 -6.87 -8.11
CA PRO A 63 -6.80 -6.01 -7.64
C PRO A 63 -7.26 -5.27 -6.38
N ILE A 64 -6.44 -5.34 -5.33
CA ILE A 64 -6.55 -4.48 -4.16
C ILE A 64 -5.61 -3.29 -4.33
N ARG A 65 -6.07 -2.09 -3.95
CA ARG A 65 -5.38 -0.83 -4.26
C ARG A 65 -4.99 -0.08 -2.99
N MET A 66 -3.72 0.27 -2.91
CA MET A 66 -3.20 1.34 -2.07
C MET A 66 -3.03 2.61 -2.91
N THR A 67 -3.26 3.77 -2.32
CA THR A 67 -3.04 5.06 -2.98
C THR A 67 -2.03 5.88 -2.20
N VAL A 68 -1.08 6.48 -2.90
CA VAL A 68 -0.10 7.41 -2.35
C VAL A 68 -0.39 8.79 -2.91
N VAL A 69 -0.52 9.78 -2.03
CA VAL A 69 -0.87 11.16 -2.37
C VAL A 69 0.23 12.09 -1.85
N LYS A 70 0.72 12.98 -2.71
CA LYS A 70 1.63 14.07 -2.31
C LYS A 70 0.87 15.13 -1.53
N LEU A 71 1.45 15.55 -0.40
CA LEU A 71 0.88 16.60 0.43
C LEU A 71 1.42 17.97 0.01
N SER A 72 0.56 19.00 0.02
CA SER A 72 0.96 20.38 -0.27
C SER A 72 2.00 20.92 0.72
N ALA A 73 1.92 20.50 1.98
CA ALA A 73 2.89 20.81 3.04
C ALA A 73 4.14 19.89 3.02
N GLY A 74 4.38 19.18 1.91
CA GLY A 74 5.49 18.24 1.73
C GLY A 74 5.26 16.88 2.39
N GLY A 75 5.92 15.85 1.86
CA GLY A 75 5.75 14.45 2.26
C GLY A 75 4.57 13.76 1.58
N LEU A 76 4.32 12.52 2.01
CA LEU A 76 3.36 11.61 1.41
C LEU A 76 2.30 11.14 2.41
N LEU A 77 1.08 10.95 1.91
CA LEU A 77 0.00 10.23 2.55
C LEU A 77 -0.17 8.88 1.86
N VAL A 78 -0.21 7.80 2.64
CA VAL A 78 -0.56 6.45 2.17
C VAL A 78 -1.97 6.12 2.62
N TYR A 79 -2.83 5.72 1.68
CA TYR A 79 -4.21 5.36 1.91
C TYR A 79 -4.44 3.89 1.54
N ALA A 80 -5.09 3.14 2.43
CA ALA A 80 -5.39 1.72 2.27
C ALA A 80 -4.17 0.83 1.93
N PRO A 81 -3.16 0.73 2.82
CA PRO A 81 -1.95 -0.05 2.56
C PRO A 81 -2.20 -1.46 2.02
N VAL A 82 -1.35 -1.88 1.08
CA VAL A 82 -1.24 -3.27 0.58
C VAL A 82 -0.02 -3.95 1.21
N ALA A 83 0.23 -5.23 0.89
CA ALA A 83 1.32 -5.97 1.51
C ALA A 83 2.67 -5.26 1.28
N PRO A 84 3.44 -4.96 2.34
CA PRO A 84 4.74 -4.30 2.23
C PRO A 84 5.82 -5.29 1.77
N THR A 85 5.68 -5.79 0.53
CA THR A 85 6.72 -6.58 -0.11
C THR A 85 7.95 -5.72 -0.39
N PRO A 86 9.15 -6.30 -0.53
CA PRO A 86 10.34 -5.54 -0.92
C PRO A 86 10.12 -4.65 -2.15
N GLU A 87 9.41 -5.14 -3.17
CA GLU A 87 9.04 -4.37 -4.35
C GLU A 87 8.15 -3.16 -4.00
N CYS A 88 7.09 -3.37 -3.22
CA CYS A 88 6.18 -2.30 -2.81
C CYS A 88 6.94 -1.20 -2.05
N ILE A 89 7.80 -1.58 -1.11
CA ILE A 89 8.54 -0.63 -0.28
C ILE A 89 9.58 0.12 -1.09
N ARG A 90 10.29 -0.55 -2.00
CA ARG A 90 11.22 0.12 -2.93
C ARG A 90 10.51 1.18 -3.77
N LEU A 91 9.36 0.83 -4.37
CA LEU A 91 8.56 1.75 -5.19
C LEU A 91 7.99 2.94 -4.41
N VAL A 92 7.67 2.77 -3.12
CA VAL A 92 7.28 3.89 -2.24
C VAL A 92 8.50 4.74 -1.88
N ASN A 93 9.66 4.12 -1.62
CA ASN A 93 10.88 4.86 -1.30
C ASN A 93 11.40 5.73 -2.45
N GLU A 94 11.15 5.36 -3.71
CA GLU A 94 11.37 6.25 -4.85
C GLU A 94 10.56 7.55 -4.72
N LEU A 95 9.27 7.44 -4.38
CA LEU A 95 8.43 8.63 -4.14
C LEU A 95 8.90 9.40 -2.91
N VAL A 96 9.37 8.72 -1.86
CA VAL A 96 9.91 9.38 -0.66
C VAL A 96 11.16 10.20 -0.98
N ALA A 97 12.05 9.67 -1.83
CA ALA A 97 13.25 10.38 -2.25
C ALA A 97 12.91 11.68 -3.00
N GLU A 98 11.83 11.70 -3.76
CA GLU A 98 11.43 12.86 -4.58
C GLU A 98 10.49 13.84 -3.87
N HIS A 99 9.64 13.36 -2.96
CA HIS A 99 8.52 14.15 -2.42
C HIS A 99 8.53 14.28 -0.89
N GLY A 100 9.48 13.63 -0.21
CA GLY A 100 9.63 13.63 1.23
C GLY A 100 8.99 12.43 1.92
N GLU A 101 9.18 12.32 3.23
CA GLU A 101 8.78 11.16 4.02
C GLU A 101 7.26 10.87 3.98
N VAL A 102 6.90 9.61 4.23
CA VAL A 102 5.51 9.24 4.52
C VAL A 102 5.14 9.83 5.88
N LYS A 103 4.26 10.83 5.89
CA LYS A 103 3.79 11.50 7.11
C LYS A 103 2.59 10.79 7.71
N TYR A 104 1.71 10.27 6.86
CA TYR A 104 0.43 9.73 7.28
C TYR A 104 0.13 8.40 6.59
N ILE A 105 -0.43 7.47 7.34
CA ILE A 105 -0.96 6.20 6.86
C ILE A 105 -2.41 6.10 7.31
N ILE A 106 -3.36 5.96 6.39
CA ILE A 106 -4.78 5.86 6.70
C ILE A 106 -5.28 4.45 6.39
N LEU A 107 -5.89 3.81 7.39
CA LEU A 107 -6.72 2.62 7.21
C LEU A 107 -8.19 3.05 7.05
N PRO A 108 -8.77 2.96 5.84
CA PRO A 108 -10.11 3.47 5.60
C PRO A 108 -11.23 2.45 5.83
N THR A 109 -10.93 1.27 6.35
CA THR A 109 -11.91 0.19 6.50
C THR A 109 -11.96 -0.34 7.93
N VAL A 110 -13.16 -0.76 8.32
CA VAL A 110 -13.45 -1.34 9.64
C VAL A 110 -13.47 -2.86 9.60
N SER A 111 -14.07 -3.41 8.54
CA SER A 111 -14.31 -4.84 8.35
C SER A 111 -13.40 -5.48 7.31
N GLY A 112 -12.78 -4.68 6.43
CA GLY A 112 -11.93 -5.17 5.35
C GLY A 112 -10.59 -5.68 5.87
N ILE A 113 -10.58 -6.93 6.34
CA ILE A 113 -9.38 -7.64 6.80
C ILE A 113 -8.27 -7.62 5.73
N GLU A 114 -8.71 -7.61 4.47
CA GLU A 114 -7.93 -7.52 3.24
C GLU A 114 -6.94 -6.37 3.21
N HIS A 115 -7.31 -5.20 3.76
CA HIS A 115 -6.41 -4.06 3.92
C HIS A 115 -5.83 -3.99 5.32
N LYS A 116 -6.63 -4.36 6.33
CA LYS A 116 -6.27 -4.23 7.73
C LYS A 116 -5.01 -5.01 8.12
N VAL A 117 -4.87 -6.23 7.59
CA VAL A 117 -3.73 -7.10 7.87
C VAL A 117 -2.38 -6.45 7.49
N PHE A 118 -2.38 -5.55 6.51
CA PHE A 118 -1.15 -4.94 6.01
C PHE A 118 -0.75 -3.66 6.74
N VAL A 119 -1.68 -2.98 7.42
CA VAL A 119 -1.41 -1.66 8.02
C VAL A 119 -0.28 -1.69 9.04
N GLY A 120 -0.32 -2.61 10.00
CA GLY A 120 0.73 -2.73 11.02
C GLY A 120 2.10 -3.04 10.40
N PRO A 121 2.23 -4.09 9.58
CA PRO A 121 3.46 -4.38 8.85
C PRO A 121 3.98 -3.24 7.98
N PHE A 122 3.10 -2.52 7.29
CA PHE A 122 3.46 -1.41 6.43
C PHE A 122 3.94 -0.22 7.26
N ALA A 123 3.25 0.13 8.34
CA ALA A 123 3.64 1.21 9.26
C ALA A 123 5.02 0.99 9.88
N ARG A 124 5.42 -0.27 10.13
CA ARG A 124 6.79 -0.58 10.61
C ARG A 124 7.90 -0.22 9.61
N GLN A 125 7.59 -0.10 8.31
CA GLN A 125 8.55 0.36 7.30
C GLN A 125 8.73 1.88 7.31
N PHE A 126 7.78 2.62 7.88
CA PHE A 126 7.77 4.08 7.96
C PHE A 126 7.46 4.53 9.39
N PRO A 127 8.38 4.30 10.36
CA PRO A 127 8.09 4.43 11.79
C PRO A 127 7.79 5.87 12.26
N LYS A 128 8.08 6.88 11.43
CA LYS A 128 7.75 8.29 11.69
C LYS A 128 6.34 8.68 11.25
N ALA A 129 5.67 7.83 10.47
CA ALA A 129 4.34 8.10 9.96
C ALA A 129 3.30 7.95 11.08
N HIS A 130 2.34 8.89 11.14
CA HIS A 130 1.18 8.74 12.01
C HIS A 130 0.14 7.84 11.32
N VAL A 131 -0.34 6.83 12.04
CA VAL A 131 -1.35 5.90 11.54
C VAL A 131 -2.72 6.36 12.02
N TYR A 132 -3.63 6.66 11.09
CA TYR A 132 -5.02 6.97 11.37
C TYR A 132 -5.90 5.77 11.05
N VAL A 133 -6.75 5.43 12.01
CA VAL A 133 -7.77 4.40 11.91
C VAL A 133 -9.10 5.00 12.37
N SER A 134 -10.22 4.40 11.96
CA SER A 134 -11.51 4.81 12.51
C SER A 134 -11.60 4.48 14.01
N PRO A 135 -12.31 5.31 14.81
CA PRO A 135 -12.61 4.98 16.19
C PRO A 135 -13.28 3.60 16.31
N HIS A 136 -13.07 2.93 17.43
CA HIS A 136 -13.63 1.60 17.70
C HIS A 136 -13.23 0.52 16.68
N GLN A 137 -12.10 0.69 15.97
CA GLN A 137 -11.48 -0.44 15.31
C GLN A 137 -11.15 -1.53 16.33
N TRP A 138 -11.64 -2.74 16.08
CA TRP A 138 -11.09 -3.94 16.72
C TRP A 138 -9.60 -4.02 16.37
N SER A 139 -8.79 -4.60 17.23
CA SER A 139 -7.44 -4.99 16.85
C SER A 139 -7.26 -6.47 17.13
N PHE A 140 -6.41 -7.10 16.32
CA PHE A 140 -6.17 -8.53 16.35
C PHE A 140 -4.67 -8.79 16.19
N PRO A 141 -4.13 -9.79 16.91
CA PRO A 141 -4.84 -10.71 17.80
C PRO A 141 -5.23 -10.13 19.17
N PHE A 142 -4.78 -8.92 19.49
CA PHE A 142 -5.04 -8.27 20.77
C PHE A 142 -5.97 -7.07 20.59
N ASN A 143 -6.94 -6.89 21.49
CA ASN A 143 -7.77 -5.70 21.57
C ASN A 143 -7.00 -4.58 22.31
N LEU A 144 -6.32 -3.74 21.55
CA LEU A 144 -5.54 -2.60 22.02
C LEU A 144 -6.49 -1.42 22.15
N PRO A 145 -6.54 -0.74 23.30
CA PRO A 145 -7.34 0.45 23.41
C PRO A 145 -6.78 1.50 22.43
N LEU A 146 -7.65 2.08 21.60
CA LEU A 146 -7.33 3.31 20.85
C LEU A 146 -7.45 4.53 21.78
N SER A 147 -6.99 4.41 23.02
CA SER A 147 -7.01 5.49 24.00
C SER A 147 -5.76 6.35 23.82
N TRP A 148 -5.77 7.16 22.78
CA TRP A 148 -4.91 8.33 22.60
C TRP A 148 -5.71 9.43 21.90
#